data_AF-A0AA39VZZ1-F1
#
_entry.id   AF-A0AA39VZZ1-F1
#
_cell.length_a   1.000
_cell.length_b   1.000
_cell.length_c   1.000
_cell.angle_alpha   90.00
_cell.angle_beta   90.00
_cell.angle_gamma   90.00
#
_symmetry.space_group_name_H-M   'P 1'
#
loop_
_entity.id
_entity.type
_entity.pdbx_description
1 polymer ?
#
loop_
_entity_poly.entity_id
_entity_poly.type
_entity_poly.pdbx_seq_one_letter_code
_entity_poly.pdbx_strand_id
1 'polypeptide(L)'
;MSWLLNKLHKGLIGTSKNTTTTTSSIIHECFRGELEVVKEIINPDNTTMETCRMPFLMLGLDLPPPPLFKDVMEKNIIPQVALFNLLNKFDGETVTEVVLNLSSVARMRYRITRLPRYLIFHVGRFAKKGFFTEKNPTLVSFPVKNLVLKDNMLKKYDLIANVVHDGKPEEGIYKVFVQRKSNEIWYEMQDLHVGEVLPQVVALSEAYLQIYEQHVLQVPES
;
A
#
# COMPACT_ATOMS: atom_id res chain seq x y z
N MET A 1 7.22 0.29 9.64
CA MET A 1 6.08 1.21 9.81
C MET A 1 4.93 0.64 10.66
N SER A 2 4.43 -0.57 10.40
CA SER A 2 3.25 -1.13 11.12
C SER A 2 3.41 -1.15 12.65
N TRP A 3 4.55 -1.63 13.16
CA TRP A 3 4.85 -1.61 14.59
C TRP A 3 4.78 -0.20 15.20
N LEU A 4 5.36 0.79 14.51
CA LEU A 4 5.40 2.18 14.98
C LEU A 4 3.99 2.78 15.09
N LEU A 5 3.17 2.64 14.04
CA LEU A 5 1.78 3.14 14.05
C LEU A 5 0.96 2.51 15.18
N ASN A 6 1.07 1.19 15.34
CA ASN A 6 0.39 0.47 16.42
C ASN A 6 0.89 0.88 17.81
N LYS A 7 2.20 1.13 17.95
CA LYS A 7 2.79 1.55 19.23
C LYS A 7 2.38 2.99 19.57
N LEU A 8 2.39 3.90 18.59
CA LEU A 8 1.93 5.28 18.76
C LEU A 8 0.44 5.32 19.13
N HIS A 9 -0.39 4.54 18.43
CA HIS A 9 -1.81 4.40 18.76
C HIS A 9 -2.02 3.99 20.22
N LYS A 10 -1.34 2.91 20.66
CA LYS A 10 -1.39 2.43 22.04
C LYS A 10 -0.86 3.45 23.06
N GLY A 11 0.20 4.17 22.70
CA GLY A 11 0.79 5.20 23.56
C GLY A 11 -0.14 6.41 23.76
N LEU A 12 -0.82 6.85 22.70
CA LEU A 12 -1.72 8.00 22.72
C LEU A 12 -3.05 7.74 23.43
N ILE A 13 -3.52 6.48 23.46
CA ILE A 13 -4.72 6.12 24.21
C ILE A 13 -4.45 6.04 25.73
N GLY A 14 -3.19 5.80 26.13
CA GLY A 14 -2.81 5.66 27.53
C GLY A 14 -3.50 4.49 28.24
N THR A 15 -3.24 4.34 29.55
CA THR A 15 -3.91 3.38 30.43
C THR A 15 -5.30 3.84 30.87
N SER A 16 -6.02 4.63 30.05
CA SER A 16 -7.35 5.10 30.39
C SER A 16 -8.36 3.97 30.21
N LYS A 17 -8.60 3.26 31.32
CA LYS A 17 -9.56 2.17 31.47
C LYS A 17 -11.00 2.64 31.73
N ASN A 18 -11.34 3.91 31.47
CA ASN A 18 -12.67 4.42 31.74
C ASN A 18 -13.38 4.87 30.46
N THR A 19 -14.67 4.51 30.41
CA THR A 19 -15.74 4.99 29.50
C THR A 19 -15.76 4.44 28.07
N THR A 20 -16.50 3.33 27.88
CA THR A 20 -17.66 3.14 26.96
C THR A 20 -17.78 3.82 25.58
N THR A 21 -16.76 4.48 25.05
CA THR A 21 -16.72 4.96 23.66
C THR A 21 -15.35 4.66 23.06
N THR A 22 -15.33 4.14 21.83
CA THR A 22 -14.13 3.80 21.06
C THR A 22 -13.11 4.94 21.10
N THR A 23 -12.06 4.83 21.92
CA THR A 23 -11.01 5.84 22.06
C THR A 23 -10.20 5.91 20.76
N SER A 24 -10.59 6.80 19.85
CA SER A 24 -9.89 7.02 18.58
C SER A 24 -8.71 7.96 18.79
N SER A 25 -7.48 7.48 18.60
CA SER A 25 -6.30 8.34 18.50
C SER A 25 -6.25 9.05 17.14
N ILE A 26 -5.46 10.13 17.01
CA ILE A 26 -5.15 10.77 15.73
C ILE A 26 -4.66 9.78 14.64
N ILE A 27 -3.94 8.72 15.03
CA ILE A 27 -3.50 7.68 14.09
C ILE A 27 -4.69 6.97 13.43
N HIS A 28 -5.73 6.66 14.20
CA HIS A 28 -6.95 6.05 13.68
C HIS A 28 -7.82 7.04 12.93
N GLU A 29 -7.79 8.33 13.28
CA GLU A 29 -8.50 9.35 12.53
C GLU A 29 -7.86 9.57 11.15
N CYS A 30 -6.53 9.64 11.10
CA CYS A 30 -5.78 9.93 9.89
C CYS A 30 -5.64 8.72 8.96
N PHE A 31 -5.27 7.55 9.48
CA PHE A 31 -4.81 6.41 8.67
C PHE A 31 -5.79 5.22 8.64
N ARG A 32 -6.83 5.19 9.48
CA ARG A 32 -7.74 4.03 9.53
C ARG A 32 -8.72 4.05 8.36
N GLY A 33 -8.52 3.11 7.45
CA GLY A 33 -9.53 2.69 6.48
C GLY A 33 -10.27 1.43 6.94
N GLU A 34 -11.24 1.01 6.13
CA GLU A 34 -11.97 -0.25 6.33
C GLU A 34 -12.04 -1.00 5.01
N LEU A 35 -11.82 -2.31 5.11
CA LEU A 35 -11.87 -3.27 4.02
C LEU A 35 -12.95 -4.29 4.32
N GLU A 36 -13.79 -4.59 3.35
CA GLU A 36 -14.68 -5.73 3.37
C GLU A 36 -14.03 -6.90 2.66
N VAL A 37 -14.05 -8.06 3.31
CA VAL A 37 -13.49 -9.29 2.79
C VAL A 37 -14.60 -10.30 2.67
N VAL A 38 -14.85 -10.72 1.45
CA VAL A 38 -15.78 -11.79 1.12
C VAL A 38 -14.96 -13.05 0.92
N LYS A 39 -15.15 -14.03 1.79
CA LYS A 39 -14.49 -15.33 1.75
C LYS A 39 -15.50 -16.39 1.37
N GLU A 40 -15.28 -17.01 0.22
CA GLU A 40 -16.06 -18.14 -0.28
C GLU A 40 -15.19 -19.40 -0.17
N ILE A 41 -15.57 -20.34 0.69
CA ILE A 41 -14.89 -21.63 0.83
C ILE A 41 -15.68 -22.65 0.03
N ILE A 42 -15.03 -23.20 -0.99
CA ILE A 42 -15.57 -24.25 -1.85
C ILE A 42 -15.06 -25.59 -1.30
N ASN A 43 -15.96 -26.37 -0.71
CA ASN A 43 -15.73 -27.76 -0.35
C ASN A 43 -16.43 -28.67 -1.38
N PRO A 44 -16.09 -29.97 -1.44
CA PRO A 44 -16.73 -30.91 -2.37
C PRO A 44 -18.25 -31.00 -2.21
N ASP A 45 -18.74 -30.84 -0.97
CA ASP A 45 -20.15 -31.08 -0.62
C ASP A 45 -20.94 -29.79 -0.35
N ASN A 46 -20.27 -28.66 -0.09
CA ASN A 46 -20.91 -27.38 0.19
C ASN A 46 -20.03 -26.17 -0.14
N THR A 47 -20.67 -25.04 -0.40
CA THR A 47 -20.00 -23.73 -0.49
C THR A 47 -20.45 -22.88 0.68
N THR A 48 -19.50 -22.39 1.49
CA THR A 48 -19.80 -21.44 2.57
C THR A 48 -19.29 -20.06 2.21
N MET A 49 -20.08 -19.03 2.49
CA MET A 49 -19.75 -17.63 2.21
C MET A 49 -19.78 -16.83 3.50
N GLU A 50 -18.66 -16.16 3.81
CA GLU A 50 -18.50 -15.31 4.98
C GLU A 50 -18.05 -13.92 4.53
N THR A 51 -18.73 -12.89 5.01
CA THR A 51 -18.34 -11.49 4.76
C THR A 51 -17.94 -10.84 6.07
N CYS A 52 -16.73 -10.32 6.16
CA CYS A 52 -16.24 -9.61 7.34
C CYS A 52 -15.70 -8.23 6.98
N ARG A 53 -15.81 -7.29 7.92
CA ARG A 53 -15.21 -5.95 7.79
C ARG A 53 -14.01 -5.85 8.72
N MET A 54 -12.88 -5.45 8.16
CA MET A 54 -11.61 -5.33 8.88
C MET A 54 -11.02 -3.93 8.71
N PRO A 55 -10.60 -3.27 9.80
CA PRO A 55 -9.89 -2.01 9.71
C PRO A 55 -8.46 -2.22 9.21
N PHE A 56 -7.94 -1.26 8.45
CA PHE A 56 -6.54 -1.27 8.02
C PHE A 56 -5.89 0.09 8.26
N LEU A 57 -4.57 0.10 8.45
CA LEU A 57 -3.74 1.32 8.51
C LEU A 57 -2.85 1.48 7.26
N MET A 58 -2.64 0.39 6.52
CA MET A 58 -1.87 0.35 5.28
C MET A 58 -2.41 -0.76 4.39
N LEU A 59 -2.34 -0.57 3.07
CA LEU A 59 -2.70 -1.57 2.08
C LEU A 59 -1.43 -2.20 1.50
N GLY A 60 -1.35 -3.52 1.55
CA GLY A 60 -0.28 -4.29 0.92
C GLY A 60 -0.55 -4.46 -0.58
N LEU A 61 0.39 -4.05 -1.42
CA LEU A 61 0.37 -4.24 -2.86
C LEU A 61 1.29 -5.40 -3.22
N ASP A 62 0.72 -6.43 -3.83
CA ASP A 62 1.46 -7.61 -4.25
C ASP A 62 2.01 -7.37 -5.66
N LEU A 63 3.34 -7.34 -5.78
CA LEU A 63 3.96 -7.21 -7.09
C LEU A 63 3.82 -8.52 -7.88
N PRO A 64 3.64 -8.45 -9.21
CA PRO A 64 3.68 -9.64 -10.04
C PRO A 64 5.05 -10.32 -9.91
N PRO A 65 5.11 -11.66 -10.02
CA PRO A 65 6.38 -12.38 -9.98
C PRO A 65 7.28 -11.89 -11.11
N PRO A 66 8.59 -11.68 -10.86
CA PRO A 66 9.50 -11.28 -11.91
C PRO A 66 9.53 -12.35 -13.01
N PRO A 67 9.68 -11.97 -14.29
CA PRO A 67 9.77 -12.94 -15.38
C PRO A 67 10.94 -13.89 -15.14
N LEU A 68 10.66 -15.20 -15.25
CA LEU A 68 11.61 -16.27 -14.93
C LEU A 68 12.72 -16.44 -15.96
N PHE A 69 12.50 -15.95 -17.19
CA PHE A 69 13.46 -16.05 -18.29
C PHE A 69 14.13 -14.70 -18.51
N LYS A 70 15.46 -14.69 -18.37
CA LYS A 70 16.31 -13.58 -18.84
C LYS A 70 16.87 -14.04 -20.17
N ASP A 71 16.30 -13.60 -21.27
CA ASP A 71 16.89 -13.88 -22.57
C ASP A 71 18.29 -13.26 -22.62
N VAL A 72 19.31 -14.07 -22.93
CA VAL A 72 20.74 -13.72 -22.93
C VAL A 72 21.05 -12.57 -23.91
N MET A 73 20.09 -12.21 -24.77
CA MET A 73 20.18 -11.18 -25.80
C MET A 73 19.38 -9.90 -25.47
N GLU A 74 18.47 -9.92 -24.49
CA GLU A 74 17.71 -8.74 -24.10
C GLU A 74 18.34 -8.08 -22.87
N LYS A 75 18.83 -6.85 -23.08
CA LYS A 75 19.22 -5.90 -22.03
C LYS A 75 18.28 -6.04 -20.84
N ASN A 76 18.79 -6.22 -19.61
CA ASN A 76 18.00 -6.30 -18.36
C ASN A 76 16.80 -5.33 -18.34
N ILE A 77 15.64 -5.74 -18.84
CA ILE A 77 14.44 -4.90 -18.86
C ILE A 77 13.88 -4.99 -17.45
N ILE A 78 13.92 -3.87 -16.73
CA ILE A 78 13.27 -3.78 -15.42
C ILE A 78 11.76 -3.89 -15.67
N PRO A 79 11.07 -4.92 -15.14
CA PRO A 79 9.64 -5.07 -15.37
C PRO A 79 8.90 -3.87 -14.79
N GLN A 80 7.82 -3.45 -15.45
CA GLN A 80 7.00 -2.31 -15.01
C GLN A 80 5.55 -2.74 -14.83
N VAL A 81 4.90 -2.22 -13.79
CA VAL A 81 3.48 -2.46 -13.52
C VAL A 81 2.80 -1.15 -13.10
N ALA A 82 1.59 -0.89 -13.59
CA ALA A 82 0.82 0.26 -13.14
C ALA A 82 0.25 0.03 -11.74
N LEU A 83 0.29 1.05 -10.89
CA LEU A 83 -0.32 1.02 -9.54
C LEU A 83 -1.79 0.61 -9.60
N PHE A 84 -2.54 1.09 -10.60
CA PHE A 84 -3.95 0.73 -10.80
C PHE A 84 -4.17 -0.77 -10.93
N ASN A 85 -3.25 -1.49 -11.59
CA ASN A 85 -3.36 -2.94 -11.74
C ASN A 85 -3.19 -3.66 -10.39
N LEU A 86 -2.32 -3.15 -9.51
CA LEU A 86 -2.13 -3.68 -8.16
C LEU A 86 -3.35 -3.40 -7.28
N LEU A 87 -3.99 -2.25 -7.49
CA LEU A 87 -5.19 -1.83 -6.76
C LEU A 87 -6.44 -2.60 -7.17
N ASN A 88 -6.47 -3.25 -8.33
CA ASN A 88 -7.56 -4.15 -8.72
C ASN A 88 -7.79 -5.25 -7.68
N LYS A 89 -6.77 -5.66 -6.90
CA LYS A 89 -6.96 -6.57 -5.76
C LYS A 89 -8.08 -6.12 -4.80
N PHE A 90 -8.31 -4.81 -4.69
CA PHE A 90 -9.24 -4.18 -3.75
C PHE A 90 -10.54 -3.66 -4.39
N ASP A 91 -10.84 -4.06 -5.63
CA ASP A 91 -12.04 -3.63 -6.36
C ASP A 91 -13.32 -4.43 -6.02
N GLY A 92 -13.20 -5.48 -5.20
CA GLY A 92 -14.30 -6.38 -4.85
C GLY A 92 -14.64 -7.43 -5.93
N GLU A 93 -14.01 -7.36 -7.09
CA GLU A 93 -14.21 -8.27 -8.23
C GLU A 93 -13.06 -9.28 -8.33
N THR A 94 -11.83 -8.82 -8.12
CA THR A 94 -10.62 -9.64 -8.24
C THR A 94 -10.61 -10.74 -7.20
N VAL A 95 -10.58 -11.99 -7.68
CA VAL A 95 -10.57 -13.18 -6.83
C VAL A 95 -9.13 -13.58 -6.53
N THR A 96 -8.79 -13.64 -5.25
CA THR A 96 -7.57 -14.28 -4.77
C THR A 96 -7.91 -15.69 -4.33
N GLU A 97 -7.39 -16.68 -5.04
CA GLU A 97 -7.57 -18.09 -4.67
C GLU A 97 -6.46 -18.54 -3.71
N VAL A 98 -6.87 -19.10 -2.59
CA VAL A 98 -5.98 -19.72 -1.60
C VAL A 98 -6.37 -21.18 -1.50
N VAL A 99 -5.44 -22.06 -1.87
CA VAL A 99 -5.60 -23.49 -1.65
C VAL A 99 -5.46 -23.74 -0.14
N LEU A 100 -6.54 -24.15 0.52
CA LEU A 100 -6.51 -24.49 1.93
C LEU A 100 -5.99 -25.92 2.10
N ASN A 101 -6.62 -26.87 1.40
CA ASN A 101 -6.40 -28.31 1.55
C ASN A 101 -6.45 -28.98 0.15
N LEU A 102 -6.13 -30.28 0.05
CA LEU A 102 -6.21 -31.06 -1.20
C LEU A 102 -7.57 -30.99 -1.93
N SER A 103 -8.67 -30.71 -1.21
CA SER A 103 -10.03 -30.71 -1.76
C SER A 103 -10.82 -29.43 -1.47
N SER A 104 -10.20 -28.40 -0.88
CA SER A 104 -10.89 -27.16 -0.48
C SER A 104 -10.13 -25.93 -0.96
N VAL A 105 -10.82 -25.06 -1.70
CA VAL A 105 -10.28 -23.79 -2.22
C VAL A 105 -11.05 -22.64 -1.60
N ALA A 106 -10.34 -21.65 -1.07
CA ALA A 106 -10.93 -20.40 -0.62
C ALA A 106 -10.75 -19.32 -1.69
N ARG A 107 -11.85 -18.70 -2.10
CA ARG A 107 -11.87 -17.51 -2.95
C ARG A 107 -12.09 -16.29 -2.06
N MET A 108 -11.14 -15.37 -2.07
CA MET A 108 -11.23 -14.12 -1.32
C MET A 108 -11.37 -12.94 -2.28
N ARG A 109 -12.33 -12.05 -1.99
CA ARG A 109 -12.48 -10.76 -2.66
C ARG A 109 -12.35 -9.66 -1.62
N TYR A 110 -11.59 -8.62 -1.95
CA TYR A 110 -11.34 -7.50 -1.06
C TYR A 110 -11.97 -6.25 -1.66
N ARG A 111 -12.72 -5.49 -0.87
CA ARG A 111 -13.33 -4.22 -1.30
C ARG A 111 -13.07 -3.13 -0.27
N ILE A 112 -12.56 -1.98 -0.70
CA ILE A 112 -12.37 -0.85 0.22
C ILE A 112 -13.72 -0.19 0.49
N THR A 113 -14.20 -0.26 1.73
CA THR A 113 -15.47 0.36 2.13
C THR A 113 -15.27 1.75 2.70
N ARG A 114 -14.14 2.01 3.36
CA ARG A 114 -13.80 3.33 3.91
C ARG A 114 -12.37 3.71 3.59
N LEU A 115 -12.22 4.87 2.95
CA LEU A 115 -10.93 5.46 2.62
C LEU A 115 -10.45 6.43 3.71
N PRO A 116 -9.19 6.30 4.20
CA PRO A 116 -8.60 7.20 5.19
C PRO A 116 -8.20 8.55 4.59
N ARG A 117 -7.94 9.54 5.45
CA ARG A 117 -7.42 10.86 5.04
C ARG A 117 -6.00 10.73 4.48
N TYR A 118 -5.19 9.88 5.10
CA TYR A 118 -3.85 9.53 4.61
C TYR A 118 -3.82 8.05 4.29
N LEU A 119 -3.58 7.73 3.02
CA LEU A 119 -3.56 6.37 2.51
C LEU A 119 -2.10 5.90 2.38
N ILE A 120 -1.78 4.79 3.03
CA ILE A 120 -0.45 4.19 2.97
C ILE A 120 -0.49 2.95 2.09
N PHE A 121 0.33 2.92 1.05
CA PHE A 121 0.62 1.72 0.29
C PHE A 121 1.96 1.13 0.71
N HIS A 122 1.99 -0.17 0.92
CA HIS A 122 3.20 -0.94 1.15
C HIS A 122 3.40 -1.89 -0.02
N VAL A 123 4.45 -1.69 -0.80
CA VAL A 123 4.79 -2.52 -1.94
C VAL A 123 5.59 -3.73 -1.46
N GLY A 124 5.02 -4.93 -1.59
CA GLY A 124 5.62 -6.18 -1.15
C GLY A 124 6.82 -6.60 -2.01
N ARG A 125 7.97 -5.94 -1.82
CA ARG A 125 9.18 -6.20 -2.62
C ARG A 125 10.01 -7.38 -2.13
N PHE A 126 9.97 -7.71 -0.85
CA PHE A 126 10.83 -8.73 -0.26
C PHE A 126 10.06 -10.02 -0.02
N ALA A 127 10.54 -11.11 -0.61
CA ALA A 127 10.02 -12.45 -0.39
C ALA A 127 11.13 -13.34 0.17
N LYS A 128 10.88 -13.98 1.31
CA LYS A 128 11.82 -14.95 1.89
C LYS A 128 11.64 -16.30 1.20
N LYS A 129 12.66 -16.76 0.48
CA LYS A 129 12.69 -18.08 -0.18
C LYS A 129 13.76 -18.94 0.47
N GLY A 130 13.32 -19.81 1.39
CA GLY A 130 14.22 -20.66 2.17
C GLY A 130 15.20 -19.82 2.99
N PHE A 131 16.49 -19.90 2.64
CA PHE A 131 17.58 -19.22 3.34
C PHE A 131 17.87 -17.80 2.83
N PHE A 132 17.34 -17.41 1.66
CA PHE A 132 17.65 -16.11 1.05
C PHE A 132 16.40 -15.23 0.95
N THR A 133 16.59 -13.92 1.02
CA THR A 133 15.54 -12.95 0.69
C THR A 133 15.73 -12.52 -0.75
N GLU A 134 14.67 -12.58 -1.56
CA GLU A 134 14.66 -12.07 -2.92
C GLU A 134 13.94 -10.73 -2.96
N LYS A 135 14.53 -9.73 -3.62
CA LYS A 135 13.90 -8.44 -3.88
C LYS A 135 13.31 -8.44 -5.28
N ASN A 136 12.03 -8.09 -5.38
CA ASN A 136 11.35 -7.87 -6.64
C ASN A 136 11.73 -6.48 -7.20
N PRO A 137 12.42 -6.41 -8.37
CA PRO A 137 12.86 -5.16 -8.97
C PRO A 137 11.77 -4.44 -9.78
N THR A 138 10.53 -4.95 -9.82
CA THR A 138 9.45 -4.38 -10.63
C THR A 138 9.21 -2.91 -10.28
N LEU A 139 9.31 -2.02 -11.28
CA LEU A 139 8.97 -0.61 -11.14
C LEU A 139 7.46 -0.46 -11.14
N VAL A 140 6.96 0.27 -10.16
CA VAL A 140 5.53 0.61 -10.10
C VAL A 140 5.38 1.98 -10.72
N SER A 141 4.60 2.08 -11.80
CA SER A 141 4.20 3.36 -12.37
C SER A 141 2.99 3.88 -11.61
N PHE A 142 3.12 5.03 -10.96
CA PHE A 142 2.07 5.64 -10.14
C PHE A 142 1.93 7.14 -10.42
N PRO A 143 0.71 7.69 -10.30
CA PRO A 143 0.50 9.14 -10.37
C PRO A 143 1.02 9.82 -9.10
N VAL A 144 1.72 10.93 -9.27
CA VAL A 144 2.18 11.79 -8.15
C VAL A 144 1.04 12.69 -7.65
N LYS A 145 0.11 13.09 -8.52
CA LYS A 145 -1.09 13.88 -8.17
C LYS A 145 -2.35 13.24 -8.72
N ASN A 146 -3.49 13.54 -8.11
CA ASN A 146 -4.83 13.14 -8.54
C ASN A 146 -5.01 11.62 -8.72
N LEU A 147 -4.45 10.81 -7.83
CA LEU A 147 -4.79 9.40 -7.75
C LEU A 147 -6.28 9.26 -7.41
N VAL A 148 -7.01 8.54 -8.25
CA VAL A 148 -8.43 8.19 -8.04
C VAL A 148 -8.54 6.69 -7.89
N LEU A 149 -9.30 6.25 -6.90
CA LEU A 149 -9.58 4.83 -6.66
C LEU A 149 -10.88 4.46 -7.37
N LYS A 150 -10.89 3.33 -8.09
CA LYS A 150 -11.98 2.87 -8.98
C LYS A 150 -13.37 2.94 -8.34
N ASP A 151 -13.47 2.60 -7.05
CA ASP A 151 -14.73 2.53 -6.30
C ASP A 151 -15.16 3.88 -5.69
N ASN A 152 -14.37 4.95 -5.86
CA ASN A 152 -14.66 6.26 -5.27
C ASN A 152 -14.07 7.43 -6.08
N MET A 153 -14.76 7.79 -7.17
CA MET A 153 -14.37 8.89 -8.08
C MET A 153 -14.40 10.28 -7.42
N LEU A 154 -14.99 10.42 -6.22
CA LEU A 154 -15.12 11.69 -5.50
C LEU A 154 -13.88 12.05 -4.69
N LYS A 155 -13.04 11.06 -4.35
CA LYS A 155 -11.84 11.28 -3.52
C LYS A 155 -10.59 11.20 -4.38
N LYS A 156 -9.89 12.33 -4.46
CA LYS A 156 -8.57 12.44 -5.09
C LYS A 156 -7.49 12.40 -4.04
N TYR A 157 -6.35 11.82 -4.40
CA TYR A 157 -5.20 11.67 -3.52
C TYR A 157 -3.92 12.19 -4.20
N ASP A 158 -3.10 12.91 -3.46
CA ASP A 158 -1.76 13.33 -3.90
C ASP A 158 -0.68 12.63 -3.10
N LEU A 159 0.39 12.23 -3.77
CA LEU A 159 1.54 11.61 -3.14
C LEU A 159 2.30 12.69 -2.36
N ILE A 160 2.52 12.46 -1.06
CA ILE A 160 3.26 13.39 -0.19
C ILE A 160 4.60 12.82 0.26
N ALA A 161 4.73 11.49 0.27
CA ALA A 161 5.98 10.82 0.61
C ALA A 161 6.10 9.47 -0.10
N ASN A 162 7.31 9.14 -0.52
CA ASN A 162 7.66 7.87 -1.16
C ASN A 162 9.00 7.38 -0.62
N VAL A 163 8.95 6.31 0.17
CA VAL A 163 10.12 5.59 0.68
C VAL A 163 10.54 4.58 -0.37
N VAL A 164 11.83 4.54 -0.65
CA VAL A 164 12.46 3.72 -1.67
C VAL A 164 13.56 2.91 -1.02
N HIS A 165 13.77 1.70 -1.54
CA HIS A 165 14.89 0.86 -1.15
C HIS A 165 15.73 0.55 -2.37
N ASP A 166 16.98 1.02 -2.39
CA ASP A 166 17.93 0.76 -3.47
C ASP A 166 18.90 -0.37 -3.08
N GLY A 167 19.30 -1.19 -4.05
CA GLY A 167 20.27 -2.26 -3.83
C GLY A 167 19.66 -3.60 -3.40
N LYS A 168 20.54 -4.49 -2.90
CA LYS A 168 20.20 -5.87 -2.49
C LYS A 168 19.43 -5.88 -1.17
N PRO A 169 18.64 -6.94 -0.87
CA PRO A 169 17.89 -7.03 0.38
C PRO A 169 18.69 -6.84 1.68
N GLU A 170 19.95 -7.28 1.73
CA GLU A 170 20.76 -7.26 2.96
C GLU A 170 21.69 -6.05 3.07
N GLU A 171 22.07 -5.47 1.93
CA GLU A 171 23.08 -4.38 1.83
C GLU A 171 22.47 -3.09 1.25
N GLY A 172 21.14 -3.04 1.14
CA GLY A 172 20.45 -1.93 0.51
C GLY A 172 20.35 -0.70 1.40
N ILE A 173 20.04 0.43 0.76
CA ILE A 173 19.86 1.71 1.41
C ILE A 173 18.41 2.16 1.26
N TYR A 174 17.89 2.82 2.30
CA TYR A 174 16.58 3.45 2.24
C TYR A 174 16.75 4.95 1.98
N LYS A 175 15.95 5.46 1.07
CA LYS A 175 15.82 6.90 0.82
C LYS A 175 14.36 7.27 0.88
N VAL A 176 14.07 8.53 1.15
CA VAL A 176 12.70 9.03 1.14
C VAL A 176 12.60 10.28 0.29
N PHE A 177 11.64 10.26 -0.61
CA PHE A 177 11.19 11.44 -1.32
C PHE A 177 10.02 12.04 -0.54
N VAL A 178 10.09 13.31 -0.18
CA VAL A 178 9.03 14.02 0.54
C VAL A 178 8.67 15.29 -0.21
N GLN A 179 7.38 15.53 -0.40
CA GLN A 179 6.91 16.77 -0.98
C GLN A 179 6.69 17.82 0.11
N ARG A 180 7.31 18.98 -0.07
CA ARG A 180 7.03 20.15 0.77
C ARG A 180 5.79 20.85 0.25
N LYS A 181 4.71 20.87 1.05
CA LYS A 181 3.42 21.47 0.66
C LYS A 181 3.47 22.96 0.34
N SER A 182 4.35 23.73 0.98
CA SER A 182 4.36 25.19 0.85
C SER A 182 4.78 25.69 -0.53
N ASN A 183 5.60 24.92 -1.25
CA ASN A 183 6.14 25.28 -2.56
C ASN A 183 5.98 24.15 -3.60
N GLU A 184 5.34 23.03 -3.22
CA GLU A 184 5.17 21.82 -4.03
C GLU A 184 6.49 21.18 -4.53
N ILE A 185 7.63 21.53 -3.93
CA ILE A 185 8.94 20.99 -4.30
C ILE A 185 9.17 19.64 -3.61
N TRP A 186 9.78 18.72 -4.35
CA TRP A 186 10.18 17.41 -3.83
C TRP A 186 11.62 17.44 -3.33
N TYR A 187 11.85 16.79 -2.20
CA TYR A 187 13.17 16.62 -1.60
C TYR A 187 13.47 15.13 -1.50
N GLU A 188 14.64 14.73 -1.98
CA GLU A 188 15.26 13.45 -1.65
C GLU A 188 15.99 13.59 -0.31
N MET A 189 15.74 12.66 0.60
CA MET A 189 16.44 12.55 1.86
C MET A 189 17.04 11.16 1.98
N GLN A 190 18.37 11.12 2.11
CA GLN A 190 19.13 9.92 2.42
C GLN A 190 19.99 10.22 3.64
N ASP A 191 19.60 9.69 4.79
CA ASP A 191 20.25 9.93 6.07
C ASP A 191 20.41 11.42 6.37
N LEU A 192 21.62 11.96 6.29
CA LEU A 192 21.94 13.38 6.53
C LEU A 192 21.94 14.23 5.27
N HIS A 193 21.83 13.62 4.08
CA HIS A 193 21.82 14.31 2.81
C HIS A 193 20.39 14.66 2.41
N VAL A 194 20.17 15.94 2.09
CA VAL A 194 18.88 16.45 1.60
C VAL A 194 19.13 17.22 0.31
N GLY A 195 18.45 16.83 -0.76
CA GLY A 195 18.57 17.45 -2.09
C GLY A 195 17.21 17.67 -2.73
N GLU A 196 17.10 18.68 -3.58
CA GLU A 196 15.90 18.90 -4.39
C GLU A 196 15.85 17.92 -5.56
N VAL A 197 14.65 17.43 -5.85
CA VAL A 197 14.45 16.43 -6.91
C VAL A 197 13.21 16.74 -7.72
N LEU A 198 13.22 16.33 -8.98
CA LEU A 198 12.08 16.49 -9.87
C LEU A 198 11.03 15.40 -9.63
N PRO A 199 9.71 15.71 -9.73
CA PRO A 199 8.64 14.71 -9.57
C PRO A 199 8.78 13.48 -10.47
N GLN A 200 9.35 13.65 -11.68
CA GLN A 200 9.58 12.55 -12.62
C GLN A 200 10.53 11.49 -12.06
N VAL A 201 11.55 11.91 -11.30
CA VAL A 201 12.49 10.99 -10.65
C VAL A 201 11.80 10.22 -9.53
N VAL A 202 10.92 10.88 -8.77
CA VAL A 202 10.11 10.24 -7.74
C VAL A 202 9.26 9.12 -8.35
N ALA A 203 8.61 9.37 -9.50
CA ALA A 203 7.76 8.41 -10.20
C ALA A 203 8.52 7.20 -10.79
N LEU A 204 9.82 7.32 -11.06
CA LEU A 204 10.67 6.26 -11.62
C LEU A 204 11.39 5.42 -10.56
N SER A 205 11.19 5.74 -9.29
CA SER A 205 11.91 5.08 -8.20
C SER A 205 11.29 3.74 -7.76
N GLU A 206 12.08 2.88 -7.13
CA GLU A 206 11.64 1.58 -6.60
C GLU A 206 10.82 1.75 -5.30
N ALA A 207 9.63 2.34 -5.44
CA ALA A 207 8.71 2.64 -4.34
C ALA A 207 8.48 1.41 -3.44
N TYR A 208 8.81 1.54 -2.17
CA TYR A 208 8.62 0.52 -1.13
C TYR A 208 7.43 0.87 -0.23
N LEU A 209 7.31 2.13 0.17
CA LEU A 209 6.18 2.61 0.96
C LEU A 209 5.77 4.00 0.49
N GLN A 210 4.49 4.18 0.19
CA GLN A 210 3.96 5.45 -0.31
C GLN A 210 2.92 5.98 0.65
N ILE A 211 2.90 7.30 0.82
CA ILE A 211 1.88 8.00 1.59
C ILE A 211 1.20 9.00 0.67
N TYR A 212 -0.10 8.81 0.53
CA TYR A 212 -1.00 9.65 -0.23
C TYR A 212 -1.91 10.43 0.74
N GLU A 213 -2.17 11.70 0.43
CA GLU A 213 -3.10 12.53 1.17
C GLU A 213 -4.36 12.81 0.35
N GLN A 214 -5.52 12.64 0.98
CA GLN A 214 -6.80 12.96 0.38
C GLN A 214 -6.95 14.49 0.21
N HIS A 215 -7.41 14.91 -0.96
CA HIS A 215 -7.86 16.29 -1.16
C HIS A 215 -8.99 16.61 -0.19
N VAL A 216 -8.86 17.73 0.51
CA VAL A 216 -9.96 18.31 1.25
C VAL A 216 -10.89 18.95 0.22
N LEU A 217 -12.10 18.42 0.08
CA LEU A 217 -13.15 19.11 -0.68
C LEU A 217 -13.38 20.45 0.00
N GLN A 218 -12.92 21.54 -0.63
CA GLN A 218 -13.34 22.87 -0.22
C GLN A 218 -14.83 22.96 -0.54
N VAL A 219 -15.66 22.90 0.49
CA VAL A 219 -17.06 23.32 0.36
C VAL A 219 -17.00 24.80 0.00
N PRO A 220 -17.55 25.24 -1.14
CA PRO A 220 -17.57 26.66 -1.46
C PRO A 220 -18.37 27.36 -0.36
N GLU A 221 -17.74 28.32 0.33
CA GLU A 221 -18.45 29.23 1.22
C GLU A 221 -19.51 29.96 0.38
N SER A 222 -20.78 29.77 0.76
CA SER A 222 -21.97 30.40 0.18
C SER A 222 -22.15 31.82 0.70
#